data_AF-A0A7C7UU08-F1
#
_entry.id   AF-A0A7C7UU08-F1
#
_cell.length_a   1.000
_cell.length_b   1.000
_cell.length_c   1.000
_cell.angle_alpha   90.00
_cell.angle_beta   90.00
_cell.angle_gamma   90.00
#
_symmetry.space_group_name_H-M   'P 1'
#
loop_
_entity.id
_entity.type
_entity.pdbx_description
1 polymer ?
#
loop_
_entity_poly.entity_id
_entity_poly.type
_entity_poly.pdbx_seq_one_letter_code
_entity_poly.pdbx_strand_id
1 'polypeptide(L)'
;ARLVDGVTKLSKIETMTESERAAENLYREFKKTIKGAKTEEELEYIKSLKELEEIDIPLKDIRELILKAKEDLNRRKIEVFIDTIRKKLKEGSVSGNDYSKIKERLEEVSEEWKEKLEEIKKEVEVFFEERLKAYLNKVRDAISKSKVSNFAELESISEVKETRKFISTLPKEFSNYASEQLLKTLQEKLIEDRLKTYSIKIFEDKVIFGREEVEKFRGQPVKYRWRIKVEDKILQEGKVYAKLVFEREDGVIVEPKRYNNILEQNEIKHFPDWVSRYLKHLNGLCSTESYRVPEFVSFEETPWFVQNLEKFTSLVKEQLQFQDGILILEGDAGVGKNFLVEVFSALTNRPLFIIPCNSKMEKEDITFVYEFDPKRGTKRVYSDLVKALKTPGAVVYLDEINTLPASLVKIFNPLFDYRRYLVLSYGEVIKAREDEILVGG
;
A
#
# COMPACT_ATOMS: atom_id res chain seq x y z
N ALA A 1 74.38 -32.09 -22.57
CA ALA A 1 73.42 -33.09 -23.10
C ALA A 1 72.76 -32.66 -24.44
N ARG A 2 73.38 -31.82 -25.29
CA ARG A 2 72.80 -31.34 -26.57
C ARG A 2 73.46 -31.90 -27.85
N LEU A 3 74.39 -32.84 -27.71
CA LEU A 3 75.07 -33.48 -28.86
C LEU A 3 74.61 -34.92 -29.12
N VAL A 4 73.78 -35.49 -28.24
CA VAL A 4 73.30 -36.89 -28.36
C VAL A 4 71.96 -36.98 -29.09
N ASP A 5 71.12 -35.94 -29.07
CA ASP A 5 69.81 -35.91 -29.76
C ASP A 5 69.90 -35.71 -31.28
N GLY A 6 71.01 -35.18 -31.79
CA GLY A 6 71.24 -35.02 -33.22
C GLY A 6 71.52 -36.36 -33.91
N VAL A 7 72.26 -37.24 -33.23
CA VAL A 7 72.71 -38.53 -33.77
C VAL A 7 71.57 -39.56 -33.75
N THR A 8 70.68 -39.53 -32.75
CA THR A 8 69.48 -40.39 -32.68
C THR A 8 68.34 -39.95 -33.61
N LYS A 9 68.22 -38.66 -33.94
CA LYS A 9 67.29 -38.20 -34.99
C LYS A 9 67.79 -38.58 -36.39
N LEU A 10 69.09 -38.43 -36.66
CA LEU A 10 69.67 -38.81 -37.95
C LEU A 10 69.64 -40.34 -38.17
N SER A 11 69.88 -41.14 -37.13
CA SER A 11 69.84 -42.61 -37.24
C SER A 11 68.43 -43.18 -37.39
N LYS A 12 67.39 -42.54 -36.84
CA LYS A 12 65.98 -42.93 -37.10
C LYS A 12 65.53 -42.58 -38.51
N ILE A 13 66.00 -41.46 -39.07
CA ILE A 13 65.62 -41.03 -40.42
C ILE A 13 66.11 -42.03 -41.47
N GLU A 14 67.28 -42.65 -41.28
CA GLU A 14 67.84 -43.65 -42.22
C GLU A 14 67.11 -45.00 -42.21
N THR A 15 66.34 -45.31 -41.15
CA THR A 15 65.57 -46.58 -41.02
C THR A 15 64.06 -46.43 -41.22
N MET A 16 63.57 -45.23 -41.54
CA MET A 16 62.14 -45.01 -41.77
C MET A 16 61.74 -45.49 -43.17
N THR A 17 60.68 -46.29 -43.23
CA THR A 17 60.02 -46.63 -44.49
C THR A 17 59.44 -45.36 -45.14
N GLU A 18 59.35 -45.32 -46.48
CA GLU A 18 58.79 -44.15 -47.20
C GLU A 18 57.40 -43.75 -46.66
N SER A 19 56.62 -44.73 -46.22
CA SER A 19 55.30 -44.58 -45.61
C SER A 19 55.32 -43.87 -44.25
N GLU A 20 56.32 -44.11 -43.41
CA GLU A 20 56.46 -43.43 -42.11
C GLU A 20 56.87 -41.95 -42.29
N ARG A 21 57.71 -41.65 -43.28
CA ARG A 21 58.07 -40.27 -43.63
C ARG A 21 56.86 -39.51 -44.19
N ALA A 22 56.02 -40.16 -44.99
CA ALA A 22 54.78 -39.59 -45.48
C ALA A 22 53.79 -39.30 -44.33
N ALA A 23 53.60 -40.25 -43.41
CA ALA A 23 52.75 -40.09 -42.23
C ALA A 23 53.23 -38.97 -41.29
N GLU A 24 54.55 -38.84 -41.05
CA GLU A 24 55.10 -37.72 -40.27
C GLU A 24 54.89 -36.36 -40.95
N ASN A 25 55.04 -36.28 -42.27
CA ASN A 25 54.81 -35.04 -43.01
C ASN A 25 53.34 -34.62 -42.97
N LEU A 26 52.41 -35.56 -43.17
CA LEU A 26 50.97 -35.34 -43.03
C LEU A 26 50.60 -34.91 -41.60
N TYR A 27 51.22 -35.51 -40.58
CA TYR A 27 51.02 -35.10 -39.18
C TYR A 27 51.56 -33.69 -38.88
N ARG A 28 52.68 -33.29 -39.51
CA ARG A 28 53.21 -31.91 -39.39
C ARG A 28 52.30 -30.90 -40.10
N GLU A 29 51.75 -31.26 -41.25
CA GLU A 29 50.79 -30.44 -41.98
C GLU A 29 49.48 -30.29 -41.18
N PHE A 30 48.97 -31.39 -40.64
CA PHE A 30 47.86 -31.44 -39.69
C PHE A 30 48.08 -30.54 -38.46
N LYS A 31 49.27 -30.57 -37.87
CA LYS A 31 49.60 -29.66 -36.75
C LYS A 31 49.59 -28.19 -37.15
N LYS A 32 49.96 -27.85 -38.39
CA LYS A 32 49.89 -26.46 -38.88
C LYS A 32 48.45 -26.01 -39.09
N THR A 33 47.59 -26.87 -39.67
CA THR A 33 46.18 -26.57 -39.91
C THR A 33 45.40 -26.43 -38.60
N ILE A 34 45.59 -27.33 -37.64
CA ILE A 34 44.99 -27.23 -36.29
C ILE A 34 45.34 -25.92 -35.59
N LYS A 35 46.59 -25.50 -35.69
CA LYS A 35 47.09 -24.28 -35.03
C LYS A 35 46.52 -23.00 -35.67
N GLY A 36 46.09 -23.07 -36.93
CA GLY A 36 45.47 -21.97 -37.66
C GLY A 36 43.95 -21.87 -37.52
N ALA A 37 43.28 -22.97 -37.14
CA ALA A 37 41.82 -23.02 -37.05
C ALA A 37 41.27 -22.13 -35.92
N LYS A 38 40.22 -21.37 -36.25
CA LYS A 38 39.54 -20.41 -35.37
C LYS A 38 38.08 -20.77 -35.07
N THR A 39 37.49 -21.67 -35.84
CA THR A 39 36.09 -22.12 -35.66
C THR A 39 36.01 -23.65 -35.55
N GLU A 40 34.94 -24.17 -34.93
CA GLU A 40 34.72 -25.62 -34.79
C GLU A 40 34.50 -26.31 -36.15
N GLU A 41 33.90 -25.61 -37.13
CA GLU A 41 33.66 -26.11 -38.49
C GLU A 41 34.96 -26.37 -39.27
N GLU A 42 35.98 -25.54 -39.07
CA GLU A 42 37.32 -25.72 -39.65
C GLU A 42 38.04 -26.98 -39.10
N LEU A 43 37.60 -27.50 -37.95
CA LEU A 43 38.16 -28.66 -37.26
C LEU A 43 37.39 -29.97 -37.53
N GLU A 44 36.23 -29.92 -38.20
CA GLU A 44 35.46 -31.12 -38.57
C GLU A 44 35.98 -31.78 -39.85
N TYR A 45 36.51 -31.02 -40.80
CA TYR A 45 36.98 -31.54 -42.09
C TYR A 45 38.45 -31.20 -42.36
N ILE A 46 39.35 -31.94 -41.71
CA ILE A 46 40.79 -31.79 -41.96
C ILE A 46 41.23 -32.86 -42.96
N LYS A 47 41.47 -32.45 -44.21
CA LYS A 47 41.88 -33.32 -45.33
C LYS A 47 43.13 -34.16 -44.98
N SER A 48 44.10 -33.54 -44.31
CA SER A 48 45.34 -34.20 -43.87
C SER A 48 45.15 -35.23 -42.75
N LEU A 49 44.02 -35.23 -42.02
CA LEU A 49 43.69 -36.29 -41.06
C LEU A 49 43.06 -37.51 -41.77
N LYS A 50 42.17 -37.28 -42.74
CA LYS A 50 41.60 -38.35 -43.57
C LYS A 50 42.67 -39.09 -44.36
N GLU A 51 43.57 -38.34 -45.02
CA GLU A 51 44.69 -38.93 -45.77
C GLU A 51 45.65 -39.71 -44.85
N LEU A 52 45.71 -39.38 -43.56
CA LEU A 52 46.53 -40.08 -42.56
C LEU A 52 45.82 -41.32 -42.01
N GLU A 53 44.48 -41.31 -41.93
CA GLU A 53 43.64 -42.48 -41.60
C GLU A 53 43.55 -43.50 -42.74
N GLU A 54 43.71 -43.08 -44.00
CA GLU A 54 43.69 -43.94 -45.20
C GLU A 54 45.00 -44.73 -45.42
N ILE A 55 46.07 -44.43 -44.68
CA ILE A 55 47.32 -45.20 -44.72
C ILE A 55 47.12 -46.54 -44.00
N ASP A 56 46.60 -47.52 -44.74
CA ASP A 56 46.32 -48.88 -44.24
C ASP A 56 47.60 -49.74 -44.19
N ILE A 57 48.49 -49.42 -43.24
CA ILE A 57 49.70 -50.19 -43.01
C ILE A 57 49.75 -50.58 -41.51
N PRO A 58 49.94 -51.86 -41.14
CA PRO A 58 49.92 -52.33 -39.76
C PRO A 58 51.24 -52.03 -39.02
N LEU A 59 51.71 -50.77 -39.08
CA LEU A 59 52.87 -50.30 -38.34
C LEU A 59 52.41 -49.63 -37.04
N LYS A 60 53.00 -50.06 -35.91
CA LYS A 60 52.72 -49.55 -34.56
C LYS A 60 52.88 -48.02 -34.49
N ASP A 61 53.91 -47.51 -35.15
CA ASP A 61 54.27 -46.09 -35.13
C ASP A 61 53.23 -45.19 -35.82
N ILE A 62 52.58 -45.67 -36.89
CA ILE A 62 51.52 -44.94 -37.60
C ILE A 62 50.24 -44.88 -36.74
N ARG A 63 49.90 -45.96 -36.03
CA ARG A 63 48.76 -45.97 -35.08
C ARG A 63 48.97 -45.01 -33.92
N GLU A 64 50.18 -44.94 -33.37
CA GLU A 64 50.51 -43.96 -32.32
C GLU A 64 50.41 -42.51 -32.83
N LEU A 65 50.76 -42.24 -34.08
CA LEU A 65 50.57 -40.93 -34.71
C LEU A 65 49.09 -40.58 -34.92
N ILE A 66 48.26 -41.53 -35.36
CA ILE A 66 46.80 -41.35 -35.50
C ILE A 66 46.16 -41.06 -34.15
N LEU A 67 46.52 -41.79 -33.10
CA LEU A 67 46.03 -41.56 -31.73
C LEU A 67 46.40 -40.15 -31.23
N LYS A 68 47.67 -39.75 -31.37
CA LYS A 68 48.12 -38.40 -31.04
C LYS A 68 47.41 -37.32 -31.85
N ALA A 69 47.14 -37.57 -33.14
CA ALA A 69 46.40 -36.64 -33.98
C ALA A 69 44.95 -36.46 -33.52
N LYS A 70 44.28 -37.53 -33.09
CA LYS A 70 42.92 -37.47 -32.53
C LYS A 70 42.88 -36.75 -31.18
N GLU A 71 43.87 -36.99 -30.32
CA GLU A 71 44.00 -36.28 -29.04
C GLU A 71 44.27 -34.79 -29.24
N ASP A 72 45.20 -34.43 -30.14
CA ASP A 72 45.51 -33.04 -30.50
C ASP A 72 44.28 -32.33 -31.10
N LEU A 73 43.46 -33.04 -31.89
CA LEU A 73 42.21 -32.53 -32.46
C LEU A 73 41.17 -32.22 -31.37
N ASN A 74 40.92 -33.17 -30.47
CA ASN A 74 39.97 -33.00 -29.37
C ASN A 74 40.40 -31.87 -28.44
N ARG A 75 41.70 -31.79 -28.14
CA ARG A 75 42.28 -30.68 -27.38
C ARG A 75 41.99 -29.33 -28.03
N ARG A 76 42.23 -29.20 -29.34
CA ARG A 76 41.99 -27.94 -30.05
C ARG A 76 40.51 -27.58 -30.13
N LYS A 77 39.63 -28.57 -30.31
CA LYS A 77 38.17 -28.36 -30.30
C LYS A 77 37.70 -27.74 -28.97
N ILE A 78 38.21 -28.25 -27.83
CA ILE A 78 37.89 -27.69 -26.51
C ILE A 78 38.46 -26.26 -26.37
N GLU A 79 39.69 -26.01 -26.80
CA GLU A 79 40.29 -24.66 -26.75
C GLU A 79 39.49 -23.64 -27.58
N VAL A 80 39.10 -23.99 -28.81
CA VAL A 80 38.30 -23.12 -29.68
C VAL A 80 36.91 -22.87 -29.09
N PHE A 81 36.30 -23.88 -28.48
CA PHE A 81 35.03 -23.71 -27.77
C PHE A 81 35.13 -22.74 -26.60
N ILE A 82 36.16 -22.88 -25.77
CA ILE A 82 36.45 -21.98 -24.66
C ILE A 82 36.62 -20.54 -25.17
N ASP A 83 37.39 -20.35 -26.25
CA ASP A 83 37.63 -19.04 -26.85
C ASP A 83 36.34 -18.43 -27.42
N THR A 84 35.47 -19.23 -28.03
CA THR A 84 34.18 -18.74 -28.53
C THR A 84 33.24 -18.32 -27.40
N ILE A 85 33.18 -19.07 -26.29
CA ILE A 85 32.38 -18.67 -25.11
C ILE A 85 32.96 -17.42 -24.47
N ARG A 86 34.27 -17.33 -24.29
CA ARG A 86 34.93 -16.11 -23.77
C ARG A 86 34.68 -14.90 -24.65
N LYS A 87 34.63 -15.08 -25.97
CA LYS A 87 34.25 -14.02 -26.91
C LYS A 87 32.80 -13.60 -26.73
N LYS A 88 31.87 -14.56 -26.62
CA LYS A 88 30.45 -14.28 -26.34
C LYS A 88 30.22 -13.62 -24.96
N LEU A 89 31.01 -13.99 -23.95
CA LEU A 89 31.01 -13.35 -22.63
C LEU A 89 31.40 -11.87 -22.75
N LYS A 90 32.45 -11.55 -23.50
CA LYS A 90 32.87 -10.17 -23.76
C LYS A 90 31.84 -9.37 -24.55
N GLU A 91 31.15 -10.01 -25.50
CA GLU A 91 30.10 -9.38 -26.30
C GLU A 91 28.74 -9.33 -25.57
N GLY A 92 28.60 -10.04 -24.45
CA GLY A 92 27.37 -10.14 -23.67
C GLY A 92 26.24 -10.92 -24.38
N SER A 93 26.56 -11.83 -25.29
CA SER A 93 25.60 -12.59 -26.10
C SER A 93 25.38 -14.04 -25.65
N VAL A 94 25.93 -14.40 -24.47
CA VAL A 94 25.81 -15.76 -23.92
C VAL A 94 24.35 -16.13 -23.67
N SER A 95 23.93 -17.27 -24.20
CA SER A 95 22.56 -17.79 -24.11
C SER A 95 22.46 -19.03 -23.22
N GLY A 96 21.25 -19.41 -22.82
CA GLY A 96 21.02 -20.65 -22.08
C GLY A 96 21.46 -21.92 -22.83
N ASN A 97 21.44 -21.90 -24.17
CA ASN A 97 21.94 -23.01 -25.00
C ASN A 97 23.45 -23.17 -24.90
N ASP A 98 24.20 -22.07 -24.75
CA ASP A 98 25.66 -22.14 -24.58
C ASP A 98 26.01 -22.78 -23.23
N TYR A 99 25.25 -22.50 -22.17
CA TYR A 99 25.40 -23.14 -20.86
C TYR A 99 25.10 -24.65 -20.91
N SER A 100 24.05 -25.08 -21.62
CA SER A 100 23.77 -26.50 -21.82
C SER A 100 24.90 -27.22 -22.55
N LYS A 101 25.50 -26.61 -23.58
CA LYS A 101 26.66 -27.16 -24.31
C LYS A 101 27.90 -27.29 -23.41
N ILE A 102 28.12 -26.35 -22.49
CA ILE A 102 29.21 -26.45 -21.50
C ILE A 102 28.97 -27.64 -20.57
N LYS A 103 27.72 -27.84 -20.14
CA LYS A 103 27.34 -28.94 -19.24
C LYS A 103 27.49 -30.32 -19.90
N GLU A 104 27.04 -30.47 -21.13
CA GLU A 104 27.21 -31.69 -21.93
C GLU A 104 28.69 -32.05 -22.09
N ARG A 105 29.53 -31.07 -22.43
CA ARG A 105 30.98 -31.28 -22.59
C ARG A 105 31.74 -31.51 -21.29
N LEU A 106 31.19 -31.17 -20.13
CA LEU A 106 31.78 -31.49 -18.84
C LEU A 106 31.71 -33.00 -18.51
N GLU A 107 30.76 -33.73 -19.10
CA GLU A 107 30.56 -35.16 -18.84
C GLU A 107 31.56 -36.05 -19.61
N GLU A 108 32.10 -35.58 -20.75
CA GLU A 108 32.89 -36.39 -21.69
C GLU A 108 34.42 -36.22 -21.62
N VAL A 109 34.94 -35.32 -20.78
CA VAL A 109 36.31 -34.78 -20.92
C VAL A 109 37.26 -35.24 -19.79
N SER A 110 38.58 -35.26 -20.06
CA SER A 110 39.65 -35.60 -19.09
C SER A 110 39.84 -34.55 -17.98
N GLU A 111 40.40 -34.94 -16.82
CA GLU A 111 40.46 -34.10 -15.62
C GLU A 111 41.12 -32.72 -15.81
N GLU A 112 42.17 -32.62 -16.62
CA GLU A 112 42.89 -31.35 -16.87
C GLU A 112 42.02 -30.27 -17.54
N TRP A 113 41.01 -30.70 -18.33
CA TRP A 113 40.11 -29.78 -19.04
C TRP A 113 38.79 -29.58 -18.30
N LYS A 114 38.44 -30.48 -17.36
CA LYS A 114 37.31 -30.28 -16.45
C LYS A 114 37.49 -29.02 -15.62
N GLU A 115 38.66 -28.79 -15.06
CA GLU A 115 38.95 -27.57 -14.27
C GLU A 115 38.72 -26.29 -15.08
N LYS A 116 39.23 -26.24 -16.31
CA LYS A 116 39.06 -25.07 -17.20
C LYS A 116 37.62 -24.85 -17.63
N LEU A 117 36.88 -25.92 -17.90
CA LEU A 117 35.46 -25.82 -18.25
C LEU A 117 34.61 -25.42 -17.03
N GLU A 118 34.96 -25.87 -15.83
CA GLU A 118 34.32 -25.43 -14.58
C GLU A 118 34.59 -23.96 -14.28
N GLU A 119 35.80 -23.47 -14.53
CA GLU A 119 36.13 -22.04 -14.39
C GLU A 119 35.23 -21.18 -15.30
N ILE A 120 35.11 -21.56 -16.57
CA ILE A 120 34.26 -20.85 -17.54
C ILE A 120 32.79 -20.98 -17.19
N LYS A 121 32.35 -22.14 -16.70
CA LYS A 121 30.99 -22.32 -16.21
C LYS A 121 30.69 -21.31 -15.09
N LYS A 122 31.58 -21.18 -14.11
CA LYS A 122 31.44 -20.18 -13.03
C LYS A 122 31.44 -18.75 -13.56
N GLU A 123 32.30 -18.41 -14.53
CA GLU A 123 32.29 -17.09 -15.19
C GLU A 123 30.92 -16.79 -15.84
N VAL A 124 30.32 -17.78 -16.51
CA VAL A 124 29.00 -17.67 -17.14
C VAL A 124 27.89 -17.53 -16.10
N GLU A 125 27.95 -18.28 -14.99
CA GLU A 125 27.00 -18.17 -13.88
C GLU A 125 27.04 -16.76 -13.26
N VAL A 126 28.23 -16.25 -12.96
CA VAL A 126 28.42 -14.89 -12.43
C VAL A 126 27.87 -13.84 -13.40
N PHE A 127 28.13 -13.99 -14.70
CA PHE A 127 27.60 -13.09 -15.72
C PHE A 127 26.06 -13.05 -15.73
N PHE A 128 25.40 -14.21 -15.61
CA PHE A 128 23.94 -14.27 -15.54
C PHE A 128 23.39 -13.64 -14.26
N GLU A 129 24.04 -13.85 -13.11
CA GLU A 129 23.67 -13.23 -11.84
C GLU A 129 23.78 -11.70 -11.87
N GLU A 130 24.88 -11.16 -12.40
CA GLU A 130 25.09 -9.71 -12.53
C GLU A 130 24.04 -9.07 -13.44
N ARG A 131 23.74 -9.72 -14.59
CA ARG A 131 22.66 -9.26 -15.47
C ARG A 131 21.31 -9.30 -14.79
N LEU A 132 20.98 -10.39 -14.10
CA LEU A 132 19.72 -10.51 -13.37
C LEU A 132 19.59 -9.38 -12.33
N LYS A 133 20.65 -9.11 -11.57
CA LYS A 133 20.68 -7.98 -10.61
C LYS A 133 20.43 -6.64 -11.30
N ALA A 134 21.04 -6.40 -12.47
CA ALA A 134 20.82 -5.17 -13.23
C ALA A 134 19.36 -5.02 -13.69
N TYR A 135 18.74 -6.08 -14.19
CA TYR A 135 17.31 -6.08 -14.56
C TYR A 135 16.40 -5.87 -13.35
N LEU A 136 16.65 -6.58 -12.24
CA LEU A 136 15.88 -6.41 -11.01
C LEU A 136 15.99 -4.99 -10.44
N ASN A 137 17.16 -4.35 -10.54
CA ASN A 137 17.33 -2.96 -10.12
C ASN A 137 16.54 -1.99 -11.01
N LYS A 138 16.54 -2.17 -12.34
CA LYS A 138 15.68 -1.39 -13.24
C LYS A 138 14.20 -1.55 -12.89
N VAL A 139 13.78 -2.77 -12.57
CA VAL A 139 12.41 -3.06 -12.13
C VAL A 139 12.11 -2.34 -10.81
N ARG A 140 12.99 -2.41 -9.81
CA ARG A 140 12.82 -1.67 -8.54
C ARG A 140 12.71 -0.16 -8.77
N ASP A 141 13.55 0.41 -9.64
CA ASP A 141 13.52 1.84 -9.96
C ASP A 141 12.21 2.24 -10.66
N ALA A 142 11.75 1.44 -11.63
CA ALA A 142 10.50 1.68 -12.33
C ALA A 142 9.28 1.57 -11.41
N ILE A 143 9.28 0.55 -10.55
CA ILE A 143 8.23 0.30 -9.56
C ILE A 143 8.20 1.38 -8.48
N SER A 144 9.36 1.91 -8.05
CA SER A 144 9.40 2.96 -7.01
C SER A 144 8.69 4.25 -7.43
N LYS A 145 8.65 4.54 -8.74
CA LYS A 145 8.07 5.76 -9.32
C LYS A 145 6.60 5.62 -9.69
N SER A 146 6.10 4.40 -9.82
CA SER A 146 4.73 4.13 -10.26
C SER A 146 3.80 4.00 -9.06
N LYS A 147 2.62 4.64 -9.15
CA LYS A 147 1.53 4.46 -8.18
C LYS A 147 0.66 3.31 -8.66
N VAL A 148 0.98 2.09 -8.25
CA VAL A 148 0.32 0.89 -8.75
C VAL A 148 -0.47 0.23 -7.64
N SER A 149 -1.70 -0.19 -7.95
CA SER A 149 -2.63 -0.75 -6.94
C SER A 149 -2.67 -2.27 -7.00
N ASN A 150 -2.46 -2.82 -8.20
CA ASN A 150 -2.75 -4.21 -8.54
C ASN A 150 -1.58 -4.90 -9.25
N PHE A 151 -1.51 -6.22 -9.10
CA PHE A 151 -0.48 -7.05 -9.74
C PHE A 151 -0.50 -6.97 -11.27
N ALA A 152 -1.69 -6.86 -11.88
CA ALA A 152 -1.84 -6.74 -13.34
C ALA A 152 -1.23 -5.45 -13.90
N GLU A 153 -1.36 -4.34 -13.18
CA GLU A 153 -0.75 -3.07 -13.55
C GLU A 153 0.78 -3.13 -13.41
N LEU A 154 1.31 -3.82 -12.37
CA LEU A 154 2.74 -4.04 -12.21
C LEU A 154 3.33 -4.85 -13.38
N GLU A 155 2.63 -5.91 -13.83
CA GLU A 155 3.03 -6.72 -14.99
C GLU A 155 2.97 -5.95 -16.31
N SER A 156 2.22 -4.85 -16.36
CA SER A 156 2.12 -4.02 -17.57
C SER A 156 3.37 -3.16 -17.82
N ILE A 157 4.17 -2.92 -16.78
CA ILE A 157 5.39 -2.09 -16.80
C ILE A 157 6.41 -2.68 -17.80
N SER A 158 6.97 -1.80 -18.64
CA SER A 158 7.95 -2.17 -19.70
C SER A 158 9.12 -2.98 -19.15
N GLU A 159 9.70 -2.54 -18.04
CA GLU A 159 10.87 -3.12 -17.40
C GLU A 159 10.57 -4.52 -16.84
N VAL A 160 9.35 -4.77 -16.36
CA VAL A 160 8.91 -6.09 -15.88
C VAL A 160 8.77 -7.05 -17.07
N LYS A 161 8.18 -6.59 -18.17
CA LYS A 161 8.07 -7.39 -19.42
C LYS A 161 9.43 -7.72 -20.02
N GLU A 162 10.35 -6.76 -20.04
CA GLU A 162 11.73 -6.98 -20.49
C GLU A 162 12.46 -8.00 -19.60
N THR A 163 12.28 -7.91 -18.29
CA THR A 163 12.89 -8.84 -17.34
C THR A 163 12.32 -10.26 -17.52
N ARG A 164 11.00 -10.43 -17.71
CA ARG A 164 10.42 -11.75 -18.03
C ARG A 164 10.96 -12.33 -19.35
N LYS A 165 11.13 -11.49 -20.38
CA LYS A 165 11.76 -11.93 -21.64
C LYS A 165 13.19 -12.40 -21.40
N PHE A 166 14.00 -11.66 -20.63
CA PHE A 166 15.35 -12.09 -20.25
C PHE A 166 15.34 -13.42 -19.48
N ILE A 167 14.46 -13.58 -18.49
CA ILE A 167 14.33 -14.81 -17.70
C ILE A 167 13.99 -16.03 -18.57
N SER A 168 13.22 -15.84 -19.65
CA SER A 168 12.90 -16.91 -20.60
C SER A 168 14.10 -17.39 -21.43
N THR A 169 15.17 -16.58 -21.54
CA THR A 169 16.40 -16.93 -22.26
C THR A 169 17.44 -17.65 -21.40
N LEU A 170 17.24 -17.66 -20.08
CA LEU A 170 18.14 -18.31 -19.12
C LEU A 170 17.97 -19.83 -19.12
N PRO A 171 19.01 -20.59 -18.72
CA PRO A 171 18.87 -22.01 -18.43
C PRO A 171 17.79 -22.26 -17.36
N LYS A 172 17.14 -23.44 -17.42
CA LYS A 172 16.01 -23.79 -16.54
C LYS A 172 16.30 -23.64 -15.03
N GLU A 173 17.52 -23.98 -14.62
CA GLU A 173 18.01 -23.85 -13.24
C GLU A 173 17.97 -22.38 -12.77
N PHE A 174 18.47 -21.45 -13.59
CA PHE A 174 18.50 -20.02 -13.29
C PHE A 174 17.16 -19.34 -13.53
N SER A 175 16.38 -19.81 -14.49
CA SER A 175 15.09 -19.23 -14.85
C SER A 175 14.07 -19.33 -13.71
N ASN A 176 14.04 -20.46 -13.00
CA ASN A 176 13.17 -20.65 -11.84
C ASN A 176 13.54 -19.67 -10.70
N TYR A 177 14.83 -19.62 -10.34
CA TYR A 177 15.33 -18.72 -9.31
C TYR A 177 15.05 -17.25 -9.66
N ALA A 178 15.34 -16.85 -10.90
CA ALA A 178 15.11 -15.49 -11.38
C ALA A 178 13.63 -15.10 -11.38
N SER A 179 12.73 -16.03 -11.75
CA SER A 179 11.28 -15.83 -11.69
C SER A 179 10.80 -15.60 -10.26
N GLU A 180 11.31 -16.38 -9.31
CA GLU A 180 10.98 -16.24 -7.90
C GLU A 180 11.46 -14.90 -7.33
N GLN A 181 12.68 -14.46 -7.67
CA GLN A 181 13.21 -13.16 -7.24
C GLN A 181 12.41 -11.98 -7.81
N LEU A 182 12.00 -12.05 -9.09
CA LEU A 182 11.15 -11.02 -9.70
C LEU A 182 9.79 -10.95 -8.99
N LEU A 183 9.16 -12.11 -8.77
CA LEU A 183 7.85 -12.20 -8.12
C LEU A 183 7.90 -11.68 -6.68
N LYS A 184 8.94 -12.03 -5.92
CA LYS A 184 9.18 -11.51 -4.57
C LYS A 184 9.32 -9.99 -4.58
N THR A 185 10.09 -9.42 -5.51
CA THR A 185 10.27 -7.97 -5.63
C THR A 185 8.95 -7.25 -5.92
N LEU A 186 8.11 -7.81 -6.81
CA LEU A 186 6.78 -7.27 -7.12
C LEU A 186 5.83 -7.33 -5.91
N GLN A 187 5.84 -8.46 -5.19
CA GLN A 187 5.03 -8.66 -4.00
C GLN A 187 5.44 -7.73 -2.86
N GLU A 188 6.74 -7.59 -2.60
CA GLU A 188 7.29 -6.69 -1.57
C GLU A 188 6.80 -5.27 -1.78
N LYS A 189 6.87 -4.74 -3.02
CA LYS A 189 6.32 -3.42 -3.32
C LYS A 189 4.82 -3.37 -3.05
N LEU A 190 4.07 -4.33 -3.55
CA LEU A 190 2.61 -4.32 -3.44
C LEU A 190 2.21 -4.30 -1.97
N ILE A 191 2.88 -5.08 -1.12
CA ILE A 191 2.69 -5.08 0.33
C ILE A 191 3.10 -3.72 0.92
N GLU A 192 4.26 -3.18 0.56
CA GLU A 192 4.74 -1.89 1.08
C GLU A 192 3.78 -0.74 0.75
N ASP A 193 3.31 -0.68 -0.50
CA ASP A 193 2.35 0.33 -0.94
C ASP A 193 1.00 0.13 -0.28
N ARG A 194 0.56 -1.11 -0.07
CA ARG A 194 -0.65 -1.39 0.71
C ARG A 194 -0.50 -0.94 2.16
N LEU A 195 0.60 -1.27 2.83
CA LEU A 195 0.85 -0.86 4.22
C LEU A 195 0.92 0.67 4.36
N LYS A 196 1.55 1.36 3.41
CA LYS A 196 1.60 2.83 3.39
C LYS A 196 0.24 3.46 3.08
N THR A 197 -0.50 2.86 2.16
CA THR A 197 -1.82 3.35 1.71
C THR A 197 -2.90 3.09 2.75
N TYR A 198 -2.81 2.02 3.54
CA TYR A 198 -3.85 1.65 4.50
C TYR A 198 -3.43 1.93 5.94
N SER A 199 -3.02 3.17 6.22
CA SER A 199 -2.72 3.66 7.57
C SER A 199 -3.59 4.86 7.92
N ILE A 200 -3.87 5.04 9.21
CA ILE A 200 -4.55 6.22 9.73
C ILE A 200 -3.49 7.15 10.33
N LYS A 201 -3.42 8.40 9.84
CA LYS A 201 -2.48 9.40 10.36
C LYS A 201 -3.24 10.55 11.00
N ILE A 202 -3.00 10.76 12.28
CA ILE A 202 -3.69 11.77 13.08
C ILE A 202 -2.75 12.95 13.30
N PHE A 203 -3.15 14.14 12.86
CA PHE A 203 -2.46 15.40 13.09
C PHE A 203 -3.28 16.29 14.05
N GLU A 204 -2.77 17.46 14.42
CA GLU A 204 -3.48 18.38 15.33
C GLU A 204 -4.73 19.01 14.70
N ASP A 205 -4.70 19.26 13.40
CA ASP A 205 -5.71 19.96 12.61
C ASP A 205 -6.45 19.06 11.64
N LYS A 206 -5.92 17.89 11.32
CA LYS A 206 -6.48 16.99 10.30
C LYS A 206 -6.24 15.51 10.60
N VAL A 207 -6.94 14.67 9.86
CA VAL A 207 -6.76 13.21 9.84
C VAL A 207 -6.65 12.74 8.40
N ILE A 208 -5.76 11.78 8.15
CA ILE A 208 -5.62 11.13 6.87
C ILE A 208 -6.08 9.68 7.03
N PHE A 209 -7.12 9.31 6.30
CA PHE A 209 -7.64 7.95 6.18
C PHE A 209 -7.16 7.37 4.85
N GLY A 210 -6.07 6.62 4.93
CA GLY A 210 -5.40 6.09 3.76
C GLY A 210 -4.91 7.18 2.80
N ARG A 211 -5.62 7.40 1.69
CA ARG A 211 -5.34 8.49 0.72
C ARG A 211 -6.14 9.76 0.95
N GLU A 212 -7.25 9.68 1.68
CA GLU A 212 -8.15 10.81 1.87
C GLU A 212 -7.80 11.63 3.10
N GLU A 213 -7.75 12.94 2.93
CA GLU A 213 -7.52 13.91 4.00
C GLU A 213 -8.82 14.62 4.37
N VAL A 214 -9.07 14.74 5.67
CA VAL A 214 -10.19 15.49 6.25
C VAL A 214 -9.74 16.34 7.43
N GLU A 215 -10.22 17.58 7.50
CA GLU A 215 -9.94 18.48 8.61
C GLU A 215 -10.69 18.05 9.87
N LYS A 216 -10.03 18.17 11.03
CA LYS A 216 -10.68 18.04 12.32
C LYS A 216 -11.61 19.22 12.51
N PHE A 217 -12.84 18.93 12.90
CA PHE A 217 -13.81 19.96 13.16
C PHE A 217 -13.38 20.80 14.37
N ARG A 218 -13.37 22.12 14.17
CA ARG A 218 -13.11 23.12 15.20
C ARG A 218 -14.36 23.96 15.34
N GLY A 219 -15.02 23.87 16.49
CA GLY A 219 -16.18 24.70 16.80
C GLY A 219 -15.86 26.18 16.63
N GLN A 220 -16.71 26.91 15.90
CA GLN A 220 -16.62 28.36 15.87
C GLN A 220 -17.02 28.91 17.25
N PRO A 221 -16.32 29.93 17.77
CA PRO A 221 -16.72 30.56 19.03
C PRO A 221 -18.09 31.22 18.86
N VAL A 222 -19.09 30.76 19.61
CA VAL A 222 -20.45 31.31 19.60
C VAL A 222 -20.64 32.20 20.84
N LYS A 223 -21.29 33.35 20.64
CA LYS A 223 -21.75 34.19 21.74
C LYS A 223 -23.17 33.81 22.11
N TYR A 224 -23.33 33.14 23.24
CA TYR A 224 -24.64 32.89 23.83
C TYR A 224 -25.05 34.04 24.73
N ARG A 225 -26.35 34.33 24.76
CA ARG A 225 -26.88 35.28 25.74
C ARG A 225 -27.07 34.60 27.09
N TRP A 226 -26.81 35.38 28.14
CA TRP A 226 -27.08 35.01 29.52
C TRP A 226 -28.31 35.77 30.02
N ARG A 227 -29.12 35.10 30.85
CA ARG A 227 -30.24 35.68 31.59
C ARG A 227 -30.10 35.39 33.07
N ILE A 228 -30.68 36.26 33.89
CA ILE A 228 -30.77 36.05 35.34
C ILE A 228 -31.91 35.07 35.59
N LYS A 229 -31.67 34.06 36.43
CA LYS A 229 -32.67 33.09 36.88
C LYS A 229 -32.64 33.04 38.40
N VAL A 230 -33.80 33.15 39.02
CA VAL A 230 -33.95 33.03 40.47
C VAL A 230 -34.49 31.63 40.75
N GLU A 231 -33.74 30.85 41.49
CA GLU A 231 -34.06 29.49 41.92
C GLU A 231 -34.73 29.50 43.31
N ASP A 232 -34.65 28.37 44.01
CA ASP A 232 -35.40 28.03 45.22
C ASP A 232 -35.46 29.18 46.23
N LYS A 233 -36.67 29.40 46.76
CA LYS A 233 -36.93 30.36 47.83
C LYS A 233 -36.81 29.64 49.17
N ILE A 234 -35.95 30.15 50.04
CA ILE A 234 -35.69 29.62 51.37
C ILE A 234 -36.25 30.62 52.39
N LEU A 235 -37.06 30.14 53.33
CA LEU A 235 -37.56 30.94 54.43
C LEU A 235 -36.67 30.72 55.65
N GLN A 236 -36.07 31.79 56.17
CA GLN A 236 -35.24 31.74 57.37
C GLN A 236 -35.52 32.98 58.23
N GLU A 237 -35.87 32.78 59.50
CA GLU A 237 -36.10 33.85 60.49
C GLU A 237 -37.08 34.94 60.02
N GLY A 238 -38.16 34.55 59.34
CA GLY A 238 -39.19 35.46 58.85
C GLY A 238 -38.82 36.25 57.59
N LYS A 239 -37.63 36.02 57.03
CA LYS A 239 -37.18 36.58 55.75
C LYS A 239 -37.16 35.52 54.66
N VAL A 240 -37.50 35.94 53.44
CA VAL A 240 -37.45 35.10 52.24
C VAL A 240 -36.16 35.41 51.50
N TYR A 241 -35.32 34.38 51.33
CA TYR A 241 -34.13 34.42 50.50
C TYR A 241 -34.37 33.63 49.22
N ALA A 242 -33.69 33.99 48.13
CA ALA A 242 -33.66 33.16 46.95
C ALA A 242 -32.26 33.09 46.36
N LYS A 243 -31.97 31.98 45.69
CA LYS A 243 -30.69 31.75 45.02
C LYS A 243 -30.73 32.35 43.60
N LEU A 244 -29.81 33.26 43.31
CA LEU A 244 -29.62 33.87 42.00
C LEU A 244 -28.57 33.10 41.20
N VAL A 245 -28.94 32.65 40.01
CA VAL A 245 -28.04 31.99 39.06
C VAL A 245 -28.13 32.66 37.70
N PHE A 246 -27.11 32.46 36.88
CA PHE A 246 -27.09 32.94 35.50
C PHE A 246 -27.30 31.76 34.57
N GLU A 247 -28.34 31.80 33.76
CA GLU A 247 -28.68 30.75 32.79
C GLU A 247 -28.34 31.23 31.38
N ARG A 248 -27.58 30.43 30.65
CA ARG A 248 -27.22 30.68 29.25
C ARG A 248 -28.30 30.11 28.31
N GLU A 249 -28.37 30.59 27.06
CA GLU A 249 -29.38 30.17 26.07
C GLU A 249 -29.46 28.64 25.85
N ASP A 250 -28.34 27.94 25.96
CA ASP A 250 -28.21 26.48 25.86
C ASP A 250 -28.60 25.72 27.15
N GLY A 251 -29.04 26.45 28.19
CA GLY A 251 -29.48 25.89 29.46
C GLY A 251 -28.38 25.71 30.51
N VAL A 252 -27.12 26.09 30.21
CA VAL A 252 -26.03 26.04 31.20
C VAL A 252 -26.28 27.05 32.31
N ILE A 253 -26.20 26.58 33.56
CA ILE A 253 -26.38 27.41 34.76
C ILE A 253 -25.04 27.64 35.44
N VAL A 254 -24.74 28.90 35.77
CA VAL A 254 -23.51 29.29 36.47
C VAL A 254 -23.84 30.14 37.69
N GLU A 255 -23.21 29.77 38.80
CA GLU A 255 -23.21 30.57 40.03
C GLU A 255 -22.11 31.64 39.98
N PRO A 256 -22.36 32.86 40.49
CA PRO A 256 -21.35 33.91 40.54
C PRO A 256 -20.22 33.51 41.49
N LYS A 257 -18.99 33.42 40.98
CA LYS A 257 -17.83 32.97 41.77
C LYS A 257 -17.35 33.95 42.83
N ARG A 258 -17.65 35.25 42.65
CA ARG A 258 -17.10 36.35 43.47
C ARG A 258 -18.13 37.07 44.34
N TYR A 259 -19.41 36.71 44.22
CA TYR A 259 -20.50 37.39 44.89
C TYR A 259 -21.40 36.37 45.59
N ASN A 260 -22.00 36.75 46.70
CA ASN A 260 -23.00 35.92 47.34
C ASN A 260 -24.22 35.81 46.41
N ASN A 261 -24.59 34.59 46.06
CA ASN A 261 -25.71 34.30 45.18
C ASN A 261 -27.03 34.11 45.92
N ILE A 262 -27.03 34.15 47.25
CA ILE A 262 -28.25 34.12 48.05
C ILE A 262 -28.63 35.57 48.38
N LEU A 263 -29.79 36.00 47.90
CA LEU A 263 -30.29 37.37 48.05
C LEU A 263 -31.62 37.41 48.80
N GLU A 264 -31.83 38.45 49.61
CA GLU A 264 -33.11 38.68 50.26
C GLU A 264 -34.17 39.14 49.23
N GLN A 265 -35.46 38.87 49.48
CA GLN A 265 -36.56 39.22 48.57
C GLN A 265 -36.58 40.69 48.12
N ASN A 266 -36.12 41.61 48.97
CA ASN A 266 -36.04 43.04 48.63
C ASN A 266 -34.95 43.34 47.59
N GLU A 267 -33.81 42.64 47.67
CA GLU A 267 -32.71 42.75 46.71
C GLU A 267 -33.04 42.11 45.36
N ILE A 268 -34.00 41.19 45.32
CA ILE A 268 -34.48 40.60 44.07
C ILE A 268 -35.39 41.57 43.30
N LYS A 269 -36.12 42.45 44.01
CA LYS A 269 -36.92 43.50 43.38
C LYS A 269 -36.03 44.56 42.71
N HIS A 270 -34.89 44.86 43.34
CA HIS A 270 -33.88 45.78 42.82
C HIS A 270 -32.51 45.14 42.91
N PHE A 271 -32.09 44.49 41.82
CA PHE A 271 -30.82 43.77 41.78
C PHE A 271 -29.65 44.68 42.14
N PRO A 272 -28.71 44.22 42.98
CA PRO A 272 -27.48 44.93 43.26
C PRO A 272 -26.66 45.20 41.99
N ASP A 273 -25.89 46.29 41.96
CA ASP A 273 -25.08 46.70 40.80
C ASP A 273 -24.09 45.64 40.30
N TRP A 274 -23.68 44.73 41.18
CA TRP A 274 -22.77 43.64 40.79
C TRP A 274 -23.45 42.65 39.83
N VAL A 275 -24.78 42.45 39.94
CA VAL A 275 -25.54 41.51 39.11
C VAL A 275 -25.49 41.95 37.65
N SER A 276 -25.76 43.23 37.36
CA SER A 276 -25.69 43.78 36.01
C SER A 276 -24.27 43.79 35.45
N ARG A 277 -23.26 44.08 36.29
CA ARG A 277 -21.84 44.00 35.89
C ARG A 277 -21.42 42.56 35.56
N TYR A 278 -21.84 41.59 36.37
CA TYR A 278 -21.55 40.18 36.16
C TYR A 278 -22.26 39.65 34.91
N LEU A 279 -23.52 40.03 34.69
CA LEU A 279 -24.26 39.70 33.46
C LEU A 279 -23.57 40.27 32.21
N LYS A 280 -23.11 41.53 32.26
CA LYS A 280 -22.37 42.15 31.16
C LYS A 280 -21.03 41.44 30.90
N HIS A 281 -20.34 41.03 31.98
CA HIS A 281 -19.12 40.23 31.86
C HIS A 281 -19.40 38.88 31.18
N LEU A 282 -20.41 38.13 31.63
CA LEU A 282 -20.80 36.85 31.04
C LEU A 282 -21.20 36.98 29.56
N ASN A 283 -21.96 38.01 29.20
CA ASN A 283 -22.33 38.30 27.81
C ASN A 283 -21.15 38.76 26.94
N GLY A 284 -20.03 39.17 27.56
CA GLY A 284 -18.78 39.50 26.86
C GLY A 284 -17.90 38.28 26.57
N LEU A 285 -18.18 37.13 27.20
CA LEU A 285 -17.43 35.89 26.98
C LEU A 285 -17.96 35.17 25.72
N CYS A 286 -17.04 34.74 24.87
CA CYS A 286 -17.35 33.73 23.85
C CYS A 286 -17.21 32.36 24.49
N SER A 287 -18.16 31.46 24.23
CA SER A 287 -17.99 30.05 24.56
C SER A 287 -17.62 29.31 23.27
N THR A 288 -16.64 28.44 23.36
CA THR A 288 -16.62 27.28 22.46
C THR A 288 -17.61 26.30 23.08
N GLU A 289 -18.63 25.91 22.33
CA GLU A 289 -19.48 24.81 22.77
C GLU A 289 -18.62 23.54 22.67
N SER A 290 -18.28 22.94 23.82
CA SER A 290 -17.58 21.66 23.82
C SER A 290 -18.59 20.59 23.44
N TYR A 291 -18.49 20.11 22.21
CA TYR A 291 -19.40 19.10 21.71
C TYR A 291 -19.09 17.73 22.32
N ARG A 292 -20.12 16.91 22.52
CA ARG A 292 -19.93 15.51 22.91
C ARG A 292 -19.41 14.74 21.71
N VAL A 293 -18.09 14.59 21.64
CA VAL A 293 -17.43 13.61 20.77
C VAL A 293 -17.57 12.25 21.44
N PRO A 294 -17.70 11.14 20.68
CA PRO A 294 -17.69 9.80 21.26
C PRO A 294 -16.49 9.61 22.20
N GLU A 295 -16.72 8.99 23.37
CA GLU A 295 -15.62 8.56 24.22
C GLU A 295 -14.71 7.61 23.42
N PHE A 296 -13.40 7.74 23.61
CA PHE A 296 -12.38 7.13 22.76
C PHE A 296 -12.70 5.67 22.40
N VAL A 297 -12.83 5.43 21.10
CA VAL A 297 -13.14 4.11 20.53
C VAL A 297 -11.82 3.42 20.20
N SER A 298 -11.53 2.28 20.84
CA SER A 298 -10.38 1.46 20.47
C SER A 298 -10.67 0.76 19.14
N PHE A 299 -9.78 0.92 18.15
CA PHE A 299 -9.90 0.27 16.85
C PHE A 299 -8.57 -0.35 16.42
N GLU A 300 -8.65 -1.35 15.54
CA GLU A 300 -7.49 -1.93 14.87
C GLU A 300 -7.37 -1.41 13.44
N GLU A 301 -6.17 -0.97 13.06
CA GLU A 301 -5.87 -0.50 11.69
C GLU A 301 -5.71 -1.69 10.73
N THR A 302 -6.82 -2.36 10.41
CA THR A 302 -6.82 -3.38 9.36
C THR A 302 -6.94 -2.73 7.98
N PRO A 303 -6.31 -3.28 6.92
CA PRO A 303 -6.38 -2.70 5.58
C PRO A 303 -7.81 -2.49 5.06
N TRP A 304 -8.70 -3.45 5.34
CA TRP A 304 -10.10 -3.39 4.97
C TRP A 304 -10.82 -2.22 5.67
N PHE A 305 -10.57 -2.03 6.97
CA PHE A 305 -11.19 -0.97 7.75
C PHE A 305 -10.73 0.42 7.28
N VAL A 306 -9.43 0.60 7.05
CA VAL A 306 -8.89 1.88 6.55
C VAL A 306 -9.42 2.19 5.15
N GLN A 307 -9.54 1.19 4.27
CA GLN A 307 -10.12 1.39 2.94
C GLN A 307 -11.58 1.83 2.99
N ASN A 308 -12.37 1.27 3.92
CA ASN A 308 -13.76 1.69 4.11
C ASN A 308 -13.85 3.11 4.68
N LEU A 309 -12.99 3.47 5.63
CA LEU A 309 -12.88 4.84 6.14
C LEU A 309 -12.44 5.84 5.06
N GLU A 310 -11.48 5.47 4.20
CA GLU A 310 -11.04 6.28 3.06
C GLU A 310 -12.23 6.57 2.13
N LYS A 311 -12.95 5.50 1.72
CA LYS A 311 -14.11 5.62 0.83
C LYS A 311 -15.24 6.43 1.47
N PHE A 312 -15.53 6.18 2.74
CA PHE A 312 -16.50 6.94 3.51
C PHE A 312 -16.13 8.43 3.57
N THR A 313 -14.86 8.73 3.87
CA THR A 313 -14.35 10.11 3.95
C THR A 313 -14.46 10.84 2.62
N SER A 314 -14.17 10.17 1.50
CA SER A 314 -14.36 10.75 0.16
C SER A 314 -15.81 11.20 -0.06
N LEU A 315 -16.78 10.35 0.29
CA LEU A 315 -18.20 10.66 0.11
C LEU A 315 -18.69 11.73 1.10
N VAL A 316 -18.16 11.75 2.32
CA VAL A 316 -18.42 12.84 3.29
C VAL A 316 -17.94 14.18 2.74
N LYS A 317 -16.76 14.23 2.10
CA LYS A 317 -16.26 15.47 1.49
C LYS A 317 -17.16 15.95 0.36
N GLU A 318 -17.64 15.05 -0.48
CA GLU A 318 -18.63 15.39 -1.52
C GLU A 318 -19.92 15.94 -0.89
N GLN A 319 -20.46 15.28 0.14
CA GLN A 319 -21.67 15.75 0.82
C GLN A 319 -21.47 17.15 1.43
N LEU A 320 -20.33 17.41 2.09
CA LEU A 320 -20.01 18.71 2.67
C LEU A 320 -19.81 19.80 1.60
N GLN A 321 -19.27 19.43 0.44
CA GLN A 321 -19.02 20.35 -0.67
C GLN A 321 -20.32 20.76 -1.38
N PHE A 322 -21.18 19.79 -1.69
CA PHE A 322 -22.43 20.02 -2.43
C PHE A 322 -23.61 20.39 -1.53
N GLN A 323 -23.51 20.11 -0.23
CA GLN A 323 -24.58 20.33 0.75
C GLN A 323 -25.89 19.66 0.31
N ASP A 324 -25.80 18.43 -0.19
CA ASP A 324 -26.93 17.69 -0.74
C ASP A 324 -26.78 16.20 -0.45
N GLY A 325 -27.92 15.51 -0.30
CA GLY A 325 -27.97 14.07 -0.12
C GLY A 325 -27.78 13.57 1.32
N ILE A 326 -27.77 12.24 1.40
CA ILE A 326 -27.46 11.44 2.59
C ILE A 326 -26.53 10.31 2.15
N LEU A 327 -25.59 9.93 3.01
CA LEU A 327 -24.74 8.76 2.79
C LEU A 327 -25.41 7.51 3.31
N ILE A 328 -25.61 6.51 2.46
CA ILE A 328 -26.18 5.23 2.86
C ILE A 328 -25.09 4.18 2.99
N LEU A 329 -24.97 3.58 4.17
CA LEU A 329 -24.06 2.47 4.46
C LEU A 329 -24.79 1.14 4.26
N GLU A 330 -24.51 0.46 3.16
CA GLU A 330 -25.08 -0.86 2.88
C GLU A 330 -24.12 -1.99 3.25
N GLY A 331 -24.65 -3.10 3.76
CA GLY A 331 -23.86 -4.25 4.23
C GLY A 331 -24.63 -5.10 5.23
N ASP A 332 -24.13 -6.31 5.47
CA ASP A 332 -24.74 -7.28 6.40
C ASP A 332 -24.69 -6.80 7.86
N ALA A 333 -25.57 -7.35 8.69
CA ALA A 333 -25.54 -7.08 10.12
C ALA A 333 -24.21 -7.55 10.74
N GLY A 334 -23.60 -6.72 11.59
CA GLY A 334 -22.37 -7.04 12.31
C GLY A 334 -21.05 -6.74 11.57
N VAL A 335 -21.07 -6.16 10.36
CA VAL A 335 -19.84 -5.74 9.64
C VAL A 335 -19.19 -4.47 10.21
N GLY A 336 -19.77 -3.87 11.24
CA GLY A 336 -19.20 -2.69 11.92
C GLY A 336 -19.55 -1.34 11.28
N LYS A 337 -20.73 -1.18 10.65
CA LYS A 337 -21.17 0.11 10.08
C LYS A 337 -21.21 1.22 11.13
N ASN A 338 -21.86 0.96 12.27
CA ASN A 338 -21.98 1.92 13.37
C ASN A 338 -20.58 2.31 13.89
N PHE A 339 -19.73 1.30 14.10
CA PHE A 339 -18.35 1.46 14.53
C PHE A 339 -17.51 2.32 13.58
N LEU A 340 -17.71 2.19 12.25
CA LEU A 340 -17.03 3.01 11.25
C LEU A 340 -17.37 4.50 11.43
N VAL A 341 -18.65 4.82 11.65
CA VAL A 341 -19.12 6.21 11.85
C VAL A 341 -18.63 6.77 13.19
N GLU A 342 -18.60 5.93 14.24
CA GLU A 342 -18.07 6.28 15.56
C GLU A 342 -16.58 6.63 15.49
N VAL A 343 -15.76 5.79 14.87
CA VAL A 343 -14.32 6.03 14.69
C VAL A 343 -14.06 7.28 13.86
N PHE A 344 -14.78 7.46 12.75
CA PHE A 344 -14.67 8.69 11.95
C PHE A 344 -14.97 9.94 12.79
N SER A 345 -16.07 9.94 13.55
CA SER A 345 -16.50 11.09 14.36
C SER A 345 -15.50 11.40 15.48
N ALA A 346 -15.01 10.37 16.17
CA ALA A 346 -13.99 10.50 17.22
C ALA A 346 -12.68 11.10 16.68
N LEU A 347 -12.20 10.60 15.53
CA LEU A 347 -10.94 11.05 14.94
C LEU A 347 -11.05 12.45 14.33
N THR A 348 -12.19 12.79 13.73
CA THR A 348 -12.44 14.11 13.13
C THR A 348 -12.95 15.16 14.12
N ASN A 349 -13.07 14.82 15.42
CA ASN A 349 -13.56 15.73 16.46
C ASN A 349 -14.97 16.28 16.18
N ARG A 350 -15.83 15.43 15.61
CA ARG A 350 -17.22 15.78 15.27
C ARG A 350 -18.18 15.12 16.26
N PRO A 351 -19.21 15.83 16.75
CA PRO A 351 -20.21 15.22 17.61
C PRO A 351 -21.04 14.21 16.85
N LEU A 352 -21.28 13.05 17.45
CA LEU A 352 -22.07 11.98 16.84
C LEU A 352 -23.43 11.87 17.53
N PHE A 353 -24.49 11.89 16.74
CA PHE A 353 -25.85 11.61 17.17
C PHE A 353 -26.35 10.37 16.45
N ILE A 354 -26.54 9.28 17.20
CA ILE A 354 -27.13 8.04 16.70
C ILE A 354 -28.63 8.10 16.98
N ILE A 355 -29.44 8.10 15.93
CA ILE A 355 -30.90 8.12 15.99
C ILE A 355 -31.40 6.72 15.62
N PRO A 356 -31.85 5.91 16.61
CA PRO A 356 -32.30 4.56 16.35
C PRO A 356 -33.66 4.58 15.66
N CYS A 357 -33.72 4.25 14.37
CA CYS A 357 -34.96 4.20 13.62
C CYS A 357 -35.71 2.89 13.90
N ASN A 358 -37.03 2.94 13.94
CA ASN A 358 -37.85 1.74 14.04
C ASN A 358 -39.23 1.94 13.40
N SER A 359 -39.93 0.82 13.17
CA SER A 359 -41.24 0.79 12.49
C SER A 359 -42.41 1.36 13.29
N LYS A 360 -42.22 1.66 14.59
CA LYS A 360 -43.24 2.23 15.47
C LYS A 360 -43.05 3.73 15.72
N MET A 361 -42.00 4.33 15.15
CA MET A 361 -41.77 5.76 15.31
C MET A 361 -42.94 6.58 14.78
N GLU A 362 -43.26 7.64 15.51
CA GLU A 362 -44.23 8.65 15.12
C GLU A 362 -43.52 9.97 14.78
N LYS A 363 -44.28 10.92 14.22
CA LYS A 363 -43.72 12.22 13.81
C LYS A 363 -43.23 13.02 15.03
N GLU A 364 -43.90 12.82 16.14
CA GLU A 364 -43.60 13.42 17.43
C GLU A 364 -42.20 13.02 17.90
N ASP A 365 -41.81 11.74 17.77
CA ASP A 365 -40.49 11.23 18.18
C ASP A 365 -39.34 11.91 17.42
N ILE A 366 -39.57 12.26 16.15
CA ILE A 366 -38.61 12.98 15.31
C ILE A 366 -38.47 14.43 15.75
N THR A 367 -39.50 15.03 16.36
CA THR A 367 -39.58 16.48 16.59
C THR A 367 -39.34 16.89 18.04
N PHE A 368 -39.90 16.17 19.01
CA PHE A 368 -39.76 16.48 20.43
C PHE A 368 -39.90 15.24 21.32
N VAL A 369 -39.30 15.32 22.51
CA VAL A 369 -39.45 14.34 23.59
C VAL A 369 -40.09 15.04 24.79
N TYR A 370 -40.91 14.31 25.53
CA TYR A 370 -41.47 14.80 26.79
C TYR A 370 -40.52 14.47 27.94
N GLU A 371 -40.01 15.51 28.61
CA GLU A 371 -39.19 15.38 29.81
C GLU A 371 -40.02 15.78 31.02
N PHE A 372 -39.94 15.01 32.11
CA PHE A 372 -40.61 15.34 33.35
C PHE A 372 -39.65 16.06 34.30
N ASP A 373 -39.97 17.31 34.63
CA ASP A 373 -39.29 18.08 35.66
C ASP A 373 -40.11 18.01 36.96
N PRO A 374 -39.59 17.46 38.08
CA PRO A 374 -40.31 17.37 39.35
C PRO A 374 -40.84 18.70 39.88
N LYS A 375 -40.22 19.82 39.51
CA LYS A 375 -40.60 21.17 39.94
C LYS A 375 -41.55 21.88 38.97
N ARG A 376 -41.52 21.53 37.68
CA ARG A 376 -42.22 22.26 36.60
C ARG A 376 -43.25 21.42 35.83
N GLY A 377 -43.34 20.13 36.12
CA GLY A 377 -44.18 19.17 35.41
C GLY A 377 -43.59 18.75 34.06
N THR A 378 -44.42 18.21 33.19
CA THR A 378 -44.02 17.73 31.88
C THR A 378 -43.70 18.89 30.93
N LYS A 379 -42.49 18.89 30.38
CA LYS A 379 -42.01 19.86 29.39
C LYS A 379 -41.71 19.16 28.07
N ARG A 380 -42.00 19.84 26.96
CA ARG A 380 -41.54 19.42 25.63
C ARG A 380 -40.13 19.93 25.38
N VAL A 381 -39.26 19.05 24.94
CA VAL A 381 -37.86 19.35 24.60
C VAL A 381 -37.60 18.84 23.20
N TYR A 382 -36.70 19.49 22.45
CA TYR A 382 -36.34 19.01 21.11
C TYR A 382 -35.85 17.56 21.15
N SER A 383 -36.18 16.79 20.12
CA SER A 383 -35.65 15.45 19.91
C SER A 383 -34.14 15.50 19.67
N ASP A 384 -33.47 14.36 19.77
CA ASP A 384 -32.03 14.28 19.52
C ASP A 384 -31.68 14.58 18.07
N LEU A 385 -32.55 14.26 17.11
CA LEU A 385 -32.39 14.69 15.72
C LEU A 385 -32.38 16.21 15.62
N VAL A 386 -33.37 16.90 16.19
CA VAL A 386 -33.45 18.37 16.10
C VAL A 386 -32.28 19.04 16.83
N LYS A 387 -31.81 18.48 17.94
CA LYS A 387 -30.58 18.94 18.59
C LYS A 387 -29.37 18.74 17.69
N ALA A 388 -29.26 17.60 17.02
CA ALA A 388 -28.17 17.29 16.12
C ALA A 388 -28.11 18.27 14.93
N LEU A 389 -29.26 18.54 14.28
CA LEU A 389 -29.36 19.51 13.18
C LEU A 389 -28.91 20.93 13.57
N LYS A 390 -29.01 21.28 14.87
CA LYS A 390 -28.61 22.57 15.42
C LYS A 390 -27.14 22.58 15.88
N THR A 391 -26.53 21.41 16.06
CA THR A 391 -25.19 21.26 16.62
C THR A 391 -24.13 21.42 15.52
N PRO A 392 -23.19 22.38 15.65
CA PRO A 392 -22.10 22.56 14.70
C PRO A 392 -21.26 21.29 14.50
N GLY A 393 -20.95 20.99 13.24
CA GLY A 393 -20.11 19.88 12.84
C GLY A 393 -20.69 18.48 13.05
N ALA A 394 -21.96 18.36 13.44
CA ALA A 394 -22.56 17.10 13.84
C ALA A 394 -22.58 16.05 12.71
N VAL A 395 -22.34 14.81 13.11
CA VAL A 395 -22.61 13.62 12.32
C VAL A 395 -23.91 13.03 12.84
N VAL A 396 -24.93 12.99 12.00
CA VAL A 396 -26.22 12.39 12.30
C VAL A 396 -26.29 11.03 11.63
N TYR A 397 -26.33 9.98 12.44
CA TYR A 397 -26.43 8.62 11.99
C TYR A 397 -27.83 8.07 12.26
N LEU A 398 -28.60 7.85 11.20
CA LEU A 398 -29.92 7.23 11.24
C LEU A 398 -29.73 5.70 11.17
N ASP A 399 -29.70 5.06 12.33
CA ASP A 399 -29.49 3.61 12.43
C ASP A 399 -30.77 2.86 12.05
N GLU A 400 -30.66 1.79 11.26
CA GLU A 400 -31.80 1.04 10.71
C GLU A 400 -32.83 1.91 9.96
N ILE A 401 -32.37 2.87 9.15
CA ILE A 401 -33.24 3.83 8.44
C ILE A 401 -34.28 3.15 7.53
N ASN A 402 -33.95 1.95 7.04
CA ASN A 402 -34.82 1.11 6.22
C ASN A 402 -36.09 0.63 6.96
N THR A 403 -36.10 0.64 8.29
CA THR A 403 -37.25 0.22 9.10
C THR A 403 -38.30 1.32 9.29
N LEU A 404 -37.99 2.55 8.90
CA LEU A 404 -38.89 3.68 9.08
C LEU A 404 -40.21 3.51 8.31
N PRO A 405 -41.34 3.92 8.91
CA PRO A 405 -42.60 4.02 8.19
C PRO A 405 -42.51 4.94 6.97
N ALA A 406 -43.15 4.57 5.87
CA ALA A 406 -43.17 5.36 4.63
C ALA A 406 -43.74 6.79 4.83
N SER A 407 -44.60 6.98 5.82
CA SER A 407 -45.11 8.30 6.23
C SER A 407 -44.02 9.21 6.78
N LEU A 408 -43.06 8.66 7.51
CA LEU A 408 -41.94 9.40 8.12
C LEU A 408 -40.81 9.66 7.13
N VAL A 409 -40.52 8.73 6.22
CA VAL A 409 -39.51 8.91 5.17
C VAL A 409 -39.74 10.21 4.37
N LYS A 410 -41.00 10.52 4.05
CA LYS A 410 -41.36 11.75 3.32
C LYS A 410 -41.01 13.04 4.06
N ILE A 411 -40.92 13.00 5.39
CA ILE A 411 -40.57 14.15 6.22
C ILE A 411 -39.08 14.50 6.07
N PHE A 412 -38.25 13.51 5.79
CA PHE A 412 -36.81 13.69 5.58
C PHE A 412 -36.44 14.16 4.17
N ASN A 413 -37.34 14.07 3.17
CA ASN A 413 -37.02 14.50 1.80
C ASN A 413 -36.47 15.94 1.69
N PRO A 414 -37.05 16.95 2.37
CA PRO A 414 -36.48 18.31 2.34
C PRO A 414 -35.19 18.45 3.16
N LEU A 415 -34.88 17.48 4.04
CA LEU A 415 -33.63 17.44 4.78
C LEU A 415 -32.49 16.85 3.93
N PHE A 416 -32.80 15.84 3.12
CA PHE A 416 -31.84 15.12 2.28
C PHE A 416 -31.61 15.76 0.90
N ASP A 417 -32.39 16.77 0.52
CA ASP A 417 -32.13 17.52 -0.71
C ASP A 417 -31.46 18.88 -0.42
N TYR A 418 -31.15 19.63 -1.48
CA TYR A 418 -30.53 20.96 -1.43
C TYR A 418 -31.22 21.97 -0.48
N ARG A 419 -32.47 21.73 -0.07
CA ARG A 419 -33.20 22.63 0.83
C ARG A 419 -32.72 22.52 2.28
N ARG A 420 -32.19 21.36 2.69
CA ARG A 420 -31.61 21.05 4.01
C ARG A 420 -32.44 21.60 5.18
N TYR A 421 -33.74 21.33 5.22
CA TYR A 421 -34.57 21.71 6.36
C TYR A 421 -35.53 20.60 6.81
N LEU A 422 -35.88 20.64 8.10
CA LEU A 422 -36.88 19.78 8.71
C LEU A 422 -38.05 20.63 9.21
N VAL A 423 -39.28 20.25 8.86
CA VAL A 423 -40.50 20.91 9.33
C VAL A 423 -41.06 20.17 10.54
N LEU A 424 -41.13 20.86 11.68
CA LEU A 424 -41.66 20.30 12.92
C LEU A 424 -43.20 20.23 12.88
N SER A 425 -43.80 19.38 13.72
CA SER A 425 -45.26 19.15 13.73
C SER A 425 -46.10 20.40 13.95
N TYR A 426 -45.54 21.43 14.60
CA TYR A 426 -46.19 22.70 14.92
C TYR A 426 -45.78 23.86 14.00
N GLY A 427 -45.08 23.58 12.89
CA GLY A 427 -44.78 24.54 11.83
C GLY A 427 -43.46 25.29 11.93
N GLU A 428 -42.67 25.09 13.00
CA GLU A 428 -41.28 25.59 13.04
C GLU A 428 -40.44 24.86 11.98
N VAL A 429 -39.59 25.60 11.27
CA VAL A 429 -38.68 25.07 10.26
C VAL A 429 -37.26 25.13 10.80
N ILE A 430 -36.63 23.97 10.94
CA ILE A 430 -35.23 23.84 11.35
C ILE A 430 -34.38 23.69 10.11
N LYS A 431 -33.51 24.67 9.82
CA LYS A 431 -32.50 24.54 8.78
C LYS A 431 -31.31 23.77 9.33
N ALA A 432 -30.95 22.67 8.69
CA ALA A 432 -29.75 21.90 8.99
C ALA A 432 -28.51 22.72 8.67
N ARG A 433 -27.44 22.50 9.41
CA ARG A 433 -26.22 23.29 9.21
C ARG A 433 -25.45 22.81 7.99
N GLU A 434 -24.61 23.69 7.47
CA GLU A 434 -23.75 23.43 6.31
C GLU A 434 -22.60 22.47 6.63
N ASP A 435 -22.15 22.48 7.88
CA ASP A 435 -21.05 21.66 8.40
C ASP A 435 -21.51 20.30 8.95
N GLU A 436 -22.81 19.97 8.82
CA GLU A 436 -23.43 18.74 9.28
C GLU A 436 -23.35 17.61 8.24
N ILE A 437 -23.13 16.40 8.70
CA ILE A 437 -23.01 15.18 7.90
C ILE A 437 -24.19 14.26 8.21
N LEU A 438 -24.96 13.90 7.18
CA LEU A 438 -26.07 12.95 7.28
C LEU A 438 -25.64 11.57 6.78
N VAL A 439 -25.89 10.54 7.60
CA VAL A 439 -25.57 9.14 7.30
C VAL A 439 -26.75 8.25 7.69
N GLY A 440 -27.08 7.25 6.88
CA GLY A 440 -28.08 6.22 7.17
C GLY A 440 -27.49 4.82 7.05
N GLY A 441 -27.85 3.91 7.97
CA GLY A 441 -27.30 2.56 8.11
C GLY A 441 -28.19 1.41 7.63
#